data_AF-A0A1E5W4G6-F1
#
_entry.id   AF-A0A1E5W4G6-F1
#
_cell.length_a   1.000
_cell.length_b   1.000
_cell.length_c   1.000
_cell.angle_alpha   90.00
_cell.angle_beta   90.00
_cell.angle_gamma   90.00
#
_symmetry.space_group_name_H-M   'P 1'
#
loop_
_entity.id
_entity.type
_entity.pdbx_description
1 polymer ?
#
loop_
_entity_poly.entity_id
_entity_poly.type
_entity_poly.pdbx_seq_one_letter_code
_entity_poly.pdbx_strand_id
1 'polypeptide(L)'
;LPLFARIVDAVTQYDDFFREKENAAGKLGRHQYQKVTSCFQMLANGCSADSLDAELQMSSTLVLKTLKRFIQAVIHLFGPRYLRAPTCRDVELLLQEGERRGFPDILGSIDCMHWE
;
A
#
# COMPACT_ATOMS: atom_id res chain seq x y z
N LEU A 1 7.62 -9.01 -5.06
CA LEU A 1 8.49 -8.20 -4.15
C LEU A 1 9.00 -6.88 -4.74
N PRO A 2 9.33 -6.73 -6.05
CA PRO A 2 9.90 -5.46 -6.56
C PRO A 2 9.01 -4.23 -6.31
N LEU A 3 7.69 -4.37 -6.46
CA LEU A 3 6.75 -3.28 -6.19
C LEU A 3 6.71 -2.91 -4.70
N PHE A 4 6.65 -3.91 -3.82
CA PHE A 4 6.59 -3.70 -2.38
C PHE A 4 7.83 -2.95 -1.88
N ALA A 5 9.03 -3.40 -2.27
CA ALA A 5 10.28 -2.71 -1.93
C ALA A 5 10.27 -1.26 -2.41
N ARG A 6 9.84 -1.01 -3.66
CA ARG A 6 9.71 0.36 -4.19
C ARG A 6 8.77 1.24 -3.38
N ILE A 7 7.65 0.70 -2.89
CA ILE A 7 6.72 1.45 -2.03
C ILE A 7 7.38 1.77 -0.69
N VAL A 8 8.06 0.78 -0.08
CA VAL A 8 8.78 0.98 1.19
C VAL A 8 9.85 2.06 1.05
N ASP A 9 10.65 1.99 -0.02
CA ASP A 9 11.72 2.95 -0.28
C ASP A 9 11.16 4.35 -0.51
N ALA A 10 10.13 4.49 -1.35
CA ALA A 10 9.51 5.77 -1.65
C ALA A 10 8.88 6.41 -0.40
N VAL A 11 8.15 5.63 0.41
CA VAL A 11 7.54 6.12 1.65
C VAL A 11 8.60 6.47 2.69
N THR A 12 9.68 5.70 2.79
CA THR A 12 10.79 5.98 3.72
C THR A 12 11.57 7.23 3.32
N GLN A 13 11.73 7.48 2.01
CA GLN A 13 12.35 8.70 1.52
C GLN A 13 11.47 9.94 1.72
N TYR A 14 10.14 9.78 1.61
CA TYR A 14 9.17 10.86 1.78
C TYR A 14 8.96 11.24 3.25
N ASP A 15 8.85 10.23 4.13
CA ASP A 15 8.55 10.44 5.54
C ASP A 15 9.56 9.73 6.44
N ASP A 16 10.39 10.57 7.07
CA ASP A 16 11.45 10.23 8.01
C ASP A 16 10.98 9.42 9.23
N PHE A 17 9.67 9.35 9.49
CA PHE A 17 9.07 8.46 10.49
C PHE A 17 9.22 6.98 10.14
N PHE A 18 9.24 6.62 8.85
CA PHE A 18 9.32 5.21 8.44
C PHE A 18 10.74 4.66 8.58
N ARG A 19 11.76 5.51 8.45
CA ARG A 19 13.16 5.14 8.65
C ARG A 19 13.36 4.52 10.04
N GLU A 20 14.14 3.44 10.10
CA GLU A 20 14.57 2.88 11.37
C GLU A 20 15.56 3.85 12.04
N LYS A 21 15.31 4.15 13.31
CA LYS A 21 16.10 5.12 14.08
C LYS A 21 16.29 4.57 15.49
N GLU A 22 17.42 4.87 16.11
CA GLU A 22 17.62 4.62 17.53
C GLU A 22 16.73 5.53 18.37
N ASN A 23 16.12 4.97 19.41
CA ASN A 23 15.38 5.73 20.39
C ASN A 23 16.34 6.35 21.44
N ALA A 24 15.80 7.15 22.36
CA ALA A 24 16.59 7.80 23.41
C ALA A 24 17.33 6.82 24.36
N ALA A 25 16.98 5.54 24.34
CA ALA A 25 17.65 4.48 25.10
C ALA A 25 18.67 3.70 24.25
N GLY A 26 19.00 4.16 23.04
CA GLY A 26 19.94 3.51 22.12
C GLY A 26 19.41 2.21 21.50
N LYS A 27 18.11 1.93 21.58
CA LYS A 27 17.49 0.76 20.94
C LYS A 27 16.94 1.13 19.58
N LEU A 28 17.21 0.29 18.57
CA LEU A 28 16.61 0.44 17.25
C LEU A 28 15.08 0.36 17.35
N GLY A 29 14.42 1.35 16.75
CA GLY A 29 12.97 1.36 16.60
C GLY A 29 12.48 0.34 15.57
N ARG A 30 11.19 0.38 15.24
CA ARG A 30 10.60 -0.53 14.26
C ARG A 30 11.16 -0.30 12.85
N HIS A 31 11.50 -1.39 12.18
CA HIS A 31 12.04 -1.37 10.82
C HIS A 31 11.00 -0.89 9.81
N GLN A 32 11.44 -0.22 8.73
CA GLN A 32 10.57 0.32 7.68
C GLN A 32 9.64 -0.73 7.06
N TYR A 33 10.16 -1.94 6.80
CA TYR A 33 9.35 -3.06 6.30
C TYR A 33 8.25 -3.47 7.27
N GLN A 34 8.51 -3.51 8.59
CA GLN A 34 7.49 -3.87 9.58
C GLN A 34 6.35 -2.85 9.61
N LYS A 35 6.69 -1.56 9.58
CA LYS A 35 5.73 -0.44 9.53
C LYS A 35 4.85 -0.49 8.28
N VAL A 36 5.43 -0.76 7.12
CA VAL A 36 4.68 -0.80 5.86
C VAL A 36 3.86 -2.08 5.76
N THR A 37 4.39 -3.23 6.18
CA THR A 37 3.65 -4.50 6.22
C THR A 37 2.39 -4.38 7.09
N SER A 38 2.47 -3.75 8.26
CA SER A 38 1.29 -3.56 9.11
C SER A 38 0.20 -2.77 8.40
N CYS A 39 0.58 -1.76 7.61
CA CYS A 39 -0.38 -0.97 6.85
C CYS A 39 -1.08 -1.83 5.78
N PHE A 40 -0.33 -2.66 5.06
CA PHE A 40 -0.92 -3.57 4.07
C PHE A 40 -1.83 -4.61 4.72
N GLN A 41 -1.47 -5.17 5.87
CA GLN A 41 -2.34 -6.10 6.59
C GLN A 41 -3.64 -5.44 7.03
N MET A 42 -3.60 -4.21 7.58
CA MET A 42 -4.82 -3.48 7.94
C MET A 42 -5.69 -3.16 6.72
N LEU A 43 -5.08 -2.71 5.62
CA LEU A 43 -5.81 -2.30 4.42
C LEU A 43 -6.40 -3.47 3.63
N ALA A 44 -5.67 -4.59 3.54
CA ALA A 44 -6.09 -5.75 2.75
C ALA A 44 -7.06 -6.65 3.51
N ASN A 45 -6.80 -6.87 4.80
CA ASN A 45 -7.51 -7.89 5.59
C ASN A 45 -8.51 -7.29 6.58
N GLY A 46 -8.55 -5.95 6.74
CA GLY A 46 -9.38 -5.29 7.75
C GLY A 46 -8.99 -5.62 9.18
N CYS A 47 -7.75 -6.09 9.43
CA CYS A 47 -7.28 -6.46 10.75
C CYS A 47 -7.33 -5.26 11.71
N SER A 48 -7.76 -5.49 12.95
CA SER A 48 -7.68 -4.49 14.01
C SER A 48 -6.22 -4.17 14.34
N ALA A 49 -5.96 -2.93 14.78
CA ALA A 49 -4.63 -2.55 15.22
C ALA A 49 -4.15 -3.40 16.42
N ASP A 50 -5.07 -3.83 17.29
CA ASP A 50 -4.79 -4.67 18.45
C ASP A 50 -4.37 -6.09 18.05
N SER A 51 -4.95 -6.65 16.99
CA SER A 51 -4.55 -7.95 16.45
C SER A 51 -3.12 -7.93 15.90
N LEU A 52 -2.68 -6.78 15.35
CA LEU A 52 -1.33 -6.61 14.80
C LEU A 52 -0.27 -6.33 15.85
N ASP A 53 -0.65 -5.88 17.05
CA ASP A 53 0.29 -5.75 18.18
C ASP A 53 0.86 -7.12 18.57
N ALA A 54 0.04 -8.17 18.53
CA ALA A 54 0.50 -9.52 18.81
C ALA A 54 1.44 -10.09 17.74
N GLU A 55 1.17 -9.82 16.46
CA GLU A 55 1.94 -10.37 15.34
C GLU A 55 3.23 -9.59 15.04
N LEU A 56 3.19 -8.26 15.11
CA LEU A 56 4.29 -7.38 14.73
C LEU A 56 4.98 -6.73 15.93
N GLN A 57 4.50 -7.00 17.15
CA GLN A 57 4.95 -6.40 18.41
C GLN A 57 4.84 -4.86 18.38
N MET A 58 3.90 -4.31 17.62
CA MET A 58 3.72 -2.87 17.48
C MET A 58 2.47 -2.42 18.20
N SER A 59 2.62 -1.52 19.18
CA SER A 59 1.48 -1.01 19.92
C SER A 59 0.39 -0.49 18.98
N SER A 60 -0.87 -0.73 19.30
CA SER A 60 -2.01 -0.31 18.45
C SER A 60 -1.97 1.17 18.09
N THR A 61 -1.50 2.01 19.02
CA THR A 61 -1.28 3.45 18.80
C THR A 61 -0.21 3.74 17.75
N LEU A 62 0.88 2.96 17.74
CA LEU A 62 1.92 3.06 16.72
C LEU A 62 1.41 2.56 15.38
N VAL A 63 0.65 1.47 15.34
CA VAL A 63 0.03 0.91 14.14
C VAL A 63 -0.91 1.92 13.49
N LEU A 64 -1.83 2.51 14.25
CA LEU A 64 -2.76 3.53 13.73
C LEU A 64 -2.04 4.79 13.23
N LYS A 65 -1.02 5.25 13.96
CA LYS A 65 -0.20 6.39 13.54
C LYS A 65 0.56 6.08 12.24
N THR A 66 1.10 4.87 12.14
CA THR A 66 1.81 4.40 10.95
C THR A 66 0.86 4.34 9.75
N LEU A 67 -0.33 3.77 9.91
CA LEU A 67 -1.35 3.71 8.86
C LEU A 67 -1.73 5.10 8.35
N LYS A 68 -2.00 6.06 9.25
CA LYS A 68 -2.38 7.41 8.85
C LYS A 68 -1.29 8.09 8.02
N ARG A 69 -0.03 8.01 8.46
CA ARG A 69 1.12 8.59 7.73
C ARG A 69 1.37 7.87 6.41
N PHE A 70 1.21 6.55 6.40
CA PHE A 70 1.36 5.73 5.20
C PHE A 70 0.36 6.14 4.12
N ILE A 71 -0.94 6.25 4.47
CA ILE A 71 -1.98 6.66 3.52
C ILE A 71 -1.70 8.05 2.95
N GLN A 72 -1.30 9.00 3.80
CA GLN A 72 -0.92 10.35 3.35
C GLN A 72 0.27 10.32 2.37
N ALA A 73 1.32 9.56 2.70
CA ALA A 73 2.47 9.40 1.83
C ALA A 73 2.09 8.74 0.50
N VAL A 74 1.28 7.68 0.52
CA VAL A 74 0.84 6.97 -0.67
C VAL A 74 -0.01 7.85 -1.58
N ILE A 75 -0.98 8.59 -1.02
CA ILE A 75 -1.80 9.52 -1.79
C ILE A 75 -0.92 10.61 -2.42
N HIS A 76 0.03 11.16 -1.68
CA HIS A 76 0.91 12.20 -2.21
C HIS A 76 1.82 11.68 -3.33
N LEU A 77 2.50 10.56 -3.11
CA LEU A 77 3.50 10.01 -4.03
C LEU A 77 2.88 9.36 -5.27
N PHE A 78 1.75 8.68 -5.10
CA PHE A 78 1.16 7.83 -6.13
C PHE A 78 -0.18 8.36 -6.65
N GLY A 79 -0.88 9.18 -5.86
CA GLY A 79 -2.18 9.76 -6.24
C GLY A 79 -2.19 10.49 -7.58
N PRO A 80 -1.20 11.36 -7.90
CA PRO A 80 -1.17 12.03 -9.20
C PRO A 80 -1.15 11.08 -10.39
N ARG A 81 -0.59 9.87 -10.23
CA ARG A 81 -0.52 8.86 -11.28
C ARG A 81 -1.75 7.94 -11.31
N TYR A 82 -2.21 7.49 -10.14
CA TYR A 82 -3.19 6.41 -10.06
C TYR A 82 -4.60 6.84 -9.61
N LEU A 83 -4.75 8.04 -9.01
CA LEU A 83 -6.05 8.60 -8.61
C LEU A 83 -6.56 9.67 -9.58
N ARG A 84 -5.87 9.88 -10.71
CA ARG A 84 -6.36 10.72 -11.80
C ARG A 84 -7.36 9.98 -12.68
N ALA A 85 -8.15 10.72 -13.45
CA ALA A 85 -8.91 10.14 -14.53
C ALA A 85 -7.97 9.43 -15.54
N PRO A 86 -8.33 8.23 -16.04
CA PRO A 86 -7.55 7.54 -17.04
C PRO A 86 -7.50 8.36 -18.33
N THR A 87 -6.33 8.34 -19.00
CA THR A 87 -6.15 8.92 -20.33
C THR A 87 -6.58 7.91 -21.39
N CYS A 88 -6.78 8.34 -22.64
CA CYS A 88 -7.04 7.43 -23.75
C CYS A 88 -5.98 6.31 -23.85
N ARG A 89 -4.71 6.63 -23.53
CA ARG A 89 -3.64 5.63 -23.53
C ARG A 89 -3.77 4.60 -22.41
N ASP A 90 -4.16 5.02 -21.21
CA ASP A 90 -4.39 4.07 -20.11
C ASP A 90 -5.54 3.12 -20.45
N VAL A 91 -6.60 3.67 -21.07
CA VAL A 91 -7.76 2.91 -21.53
C VAL A 91 -7.37 1.89 -22.59
N GLU A 92 -6.62 2.28 -23.62
CA GLU A 92 -6.09 1.35 -24.63
C GLU A 92 -5.27 0.21 -24.01
N LEU A 93 -4.35 0.54 -23.09
CA LEU A 93 -3.51 -0.45 -22.44
C LEU A 93 -4.34 -1.42 -21.57
N LEU A 94 -5.35 -0.91 -20.88
CA LEU A 94 -6.27 -1.73 -20.09
C LEU A 94 -7.08 -2.68 -20.98
N LEU A 95 -7.58 -2.21 -22.12
CA LEU A 95 -8.32 -3.04 -23.09
C LEU A 95 -7.43 -4.12 -23.70
N GLN A 96 -6.22 -3.77 -24.15
CA GLN A 96 -5.26 -4.74 -24.69
C GLN A 96 -4.91 -5.84 -23.68
N GLU A 97 -4.70 -5.46 -22.42
CA GLU A 97 -4.43 -6.42 -21.36
C GLU A 97 -5.68 -7.26 -21.02
N GLY A 98 -6.87 -6.66 -21.10
CA GLY A 98 -8.15 -7.35 -21.00
C GLY A 98 -8.30 -8.43 -22.07
N GLU A 99 -8.18 -8.07 -23.34
CA GLU A 99 -8.21 -9.00 -24.48
C GLU A 99 -7.18 -10.12 -24.32
N ARG A 100 -5.93 -9.79 -23.97
CA ARG A 100 -4.86 -10.77 -23.72
C ARG A 100 -5.23 -11.78 -22.64
N ARG A 101 -6.05 -11.38 -21.66
CA ARG A 101 -6.54 -12.22 -20.58
C ARG A 101 -7.91 -12.85 -20.84
N GLY A 102 -8.53 -12.60 -22.00
CA GLY A 102 -9.86 -13.11 -22.33
C GLY A 102 -11.04 -12.23 -21.88
N PHE A 103 -10.78 -10.97 -21.52
CA PHE A 103 -11.77 -9.99 -21.04
C PHE A 103 -11.82 -8.76 -21.96
N PRO A 104 -12.39 -8.86 -23.18
CA PRO A 104 -12.44 -7.75 -24.13
C PRO A 104 -13.28 -6.57 -23.62
N ASP A 105 -14.30 -6.81 -22.78
CA ASP A 105 -15.23 -5.79 -22.26
C ASP A 105 -14.96 -5.41 -20.79
N ILE A 106 -13.68 -5.29 -20.42
CA ILE A 106 -13.21 -4.90 -19.07
C ILE A 106 -13.71 -3.51 -18.63
N LEU A 107 -13.97 -2.59 -19.56
CA LEU A 107 -14.38 -1.23 -19.23
C LEU A 107 -15.87 -1.15 -18.91
N GLY A 108 -16.19 -0.85 -17.65
CA GLY A 108 -17.58 -0.64 -17.20
C GLY A 108 -18.31 -1.90 -16.75
N SER A 109 -17.69 -3.08 -16.86
CA SER A 109 -18.22 -4.31 -16.28
C SER A 109 -17.86 -4.43 -14.80
N ILE A 110 -18.86 -4.28 -13.92
CA ILE A 110 -18.75 -4.61 -12.48
C ILE A 110 -18.81 -6.13 -12.27
N ASP A 111 -19.28 -6.88 -13.27
CA ASP A 111 -19.69 -8.28 -13.14
C ASP A 111 -18.64 -9.29 -13.64
N CYS A 112 -17.39 -8.86 -13.85
CA CYS A 112 -16.26 -9.71 -14.22
C CYS A 112 -15.81 -10.71 -13.12
N MET A 113 -16.67 -11.02 -12.14
CA MET A 113 -16.40 -11.99 -11.08
C MET A 113 -16.97 -13.39 -11.37
N HIS A 114 -17.78 -13.56 -12.42
CA HIS A 114 -18.20 -14.89 -12.87
C HIS A 114 -17.23 -15.44 -13.92
N TRP A 115 -16.40 -16.38 -13.47
CA TRP A 115 -15.59 -17.24 -14.31
C TRP A 115 -16.18 -18.67 -14.27
N GLU A 116 -16.18 -19.37 -15.39
CA GLU A 116 -16.11 -20.84 -15.42
C GLU A 116 -14.65 -21.28 -15.44
#